data_AF-A0A3B0BKN1-F1
#
_entry.id   AF-A0A3B0BKN1-F1
#
_cell.length_a   1.000
_cell.length_b   1.000
_cell.length_c   1.000
_cell.angle_alpha   90.00
_cell.angle_beta   90.00
_cell.angle_gamma   90.00
#
_symmetry.space_group_name_H-M   'P 1'
#
loop_
_entity.id
_entity.type
_entity.pdbx_description
1 polymer ?
#
loop_
_entity_poly.entity_id
_entity_poly.type
_entity_poly.pdbx_seq_one_letter_code
_entity_poly.pdbx_strand_id
1 'polypeptide(L)'
;MYVPVRPCACGFALRVFRSPLGARTAVAFTTERRLSDVLGPDQPAIRLALPAVRALASPLGVELVSVDPQLTAPPVSTTPPGTPLPALPS
;
A
#
# COMPACT_ATOMS: atom_id res chain seq x y z
N MET A 1 5.50 -14.73 -6.51
CA MET A 1 4.66 -13.54 -6.22
C MET A 1 5.21 -12.37 -7.03
N TYR A 2 4.40 -11.35 -7.31
CA TYR A 2 4.83 -10.10 -7.94
C TYR A 2 5.10 -9.06 -6.87
N VAL A 3 6.31 -8.50 -6.84
CA VAL A 3 6.77 -7.64 -5.76
C VAL A 3 7.19 -6.30 -6.34
N PRO A 4 6.59 -5.18 -5.88
CA PRO A 4 6.91 -3.86 -6.38
C PRO A 4 8.31 -3.45 -5.97
N VAL A 5 9.05 -2.91 -6.93
CA VAL A 5 10.40 -2.42 -6.75
C VAL A 5 10.55 -1.02 -7.32
N ARG A 6 11.61 -0.34 -6.92
CA ARG A 6 12.06 0.90 -7.55
C ARG A 6 13.39 0.62 -8.26
N PRO A 7 13.58 1.08 -9.51
CA PRO A 7 14.89 1.07 -10.15
C PRO A 7 15.88 1.90 -9.33
N CYS A 8 17.12 1.44 -9.24
CA CYS A 8 18.24 2.15 -8.63
C CYS A 8 19.53 1.88 -9.42
N ALA A 9 20.58 2.64 -9.15
CA ALA A 9 21.85 2.56 -9.90
C ALA A 9 22.47 1.15 -9.92
N CYS A 10 22.18 0.31 -8.92
CA CYS A 10 22.70 -1.04 -8.79
C CYS A 10 21.67 -2.15 -9.08
N GLY A 11 20.49 -1.81 -9.62
CA GLY A 11 19.43 -2.77 -9.94
C GLY A 11 18.06 -2.34 -9.42
N PHE A 12 17.46 -3.15 -8.54
CA PHE A 12 16.12 -2.92 -8.02
C PHE A 12 16.10 -2.95 -6.50
N ALA A 13 15.50 -1.94 -5.89
CA ALA A 13 15.27 -1.89 -4.46
C ALA A 13 13.81 -2.21 -4.12
N LEU A 14 13.60 -2.99 -3.07
CA LEU A 14 12.26 -3.31 -2.58
C LEU A 14 11.51 -2.02 -2.20
N ARG A 15 10.27 -1.87 -2.68
CA ARG A 15 9.43 -0.73 -2.29
C ARG A 15 8.71 -1.06 -0.98
N VAL A 16 9.03 -0.30 0.08
CA VAL A 16 8.35 -0.36 1.38
C VAL A 16 7.20 0.64 1.41
N PHE A 17 6.07 0.20 1.94
CA PHE A 17 4.84 0.98 2.08
C PHE A 17 4.50 1.20 3.56
N ARG A 18 3.39 1.88 3.81
CA ARG A 18 2.82 2.06 5.15
C ARG A 18 1.43 1.44 5.19
N SER A 19 1.14 0.77 6.30
CA SER A 19 -0.22 0.33 6.65
C SER A 19 -1.08 1.55 7.03
N PRO A 20 -2.43 1.40 7.10
CA PRO A 20 -3.32 2.45 7.61
C PRO A 20 -2.98 2.93 9.02
N LEU A 21 -2.38 2.05 9.84
CA LEU A 21 -1.90 2.36 11.19
C LEU A 21 -0.50 2.99 11.21
N GLY A 22 0.09 3.29 10.03
CA GLY A 22 1.39 3.96 9.89
C GLY A 22 2.61 3.04 9.95
N ALA A 23 2.45 1.76 10.31
CA ALA A 23 3.55 0.79 10.37
C ALA A 23 4.10 0.49 8.98
N ARG A 24 5.43 0.33 8.87
CA ARG A 24 6.08 -0.06 7.60
C ARG A 24 5.71 -1.48 7.22
N THR A 25 5.41 -1.70 5.95
CA THR A 25 5.02 -3.00 5.41
C THR A 25 5.60 -3.20 4.03
N ALA A 26 6.04 -4.42 3.74
CA ALA A 26 6.33 -4.84 2.37
C ALA A 26 5.02 -5.33 1.73
N VAL A 27 4.89 -5.17 0.42
CA VAL A 27 3.70 -5.59 -0.32
C VAL A 27 4.11 -6.65 -1.34
N ALA A 28 3.27 -7.67 -1.50
CA ALA A 28 3.38 -8.64 -2.57
C ALA A 28 2.01 -8.89 -3.18
N PHE A 29 1.97 -9.20 -4.47
CA PHE A 29 0.75 -9.50 -5.19
C PHE A 29 0.79 -10.93 -5.73
N THR A 30 -0.35 -11.60 -5.73
CA THR A 30 -0.47 -12.95 -6.32
C THR A 30 -0.43 -12.90 -7.84
N THR A 31 -0.93 -11.82 -8.44
CA THR A 31 -0.96 -11.58 -9.89
C THR A 31 -0.41 -10.22 -10.25
N GLU A 32 0.10 -10.09 -11.48
CA GLU A 32 0.57 -8.81 -12.02
C GLU A 32 -0.57 -7.81 -12.16
N ARG A 33 -1.74 -8.27 -12.61
CA ARG A 33 -2.94 -7.44 -12.75
C ARG A 33 -3.32 -6.74 -11.45
N ARG A 34 -3.31 -7.47 -10.31
CA ARG A 34 -3.59 -6.86 -9.00
C ARG A 34 -2.55 -5.81 -8.61
N LEU A 35 -1.29 -6.00 -8.98
CA LEU A 35 -0.24 -4.99 -8.77
C LEU A 35 -0.54 -3.73 -9.59
N SER A 36 -0.83 -3.90 -10.89
CA SER A 36 -1.12 -2.79 -11.79
C SER A 36 -2.41 -2.04 -11.42
N ASP A 37 -3.45 -2.75 -10.96
CA ASP A 37 -4.69 -2.13 -10.49
C ASP A 37 -4.46 -1.25 -9.25
N VAL A 38 -3.50 -1.61 -8.39
CA VAL A 38 -3.23 -0.91 -7.12
C VAL A 38 -2.17 0.18 -7.26
N LEU A 39 -1.09 -0.07 -8.01
CA LEU A 39 0.08 0.81 -8.09
C LEU A 39 0.23 1.52 -9.44
N GLY A 40 -0.63 1.20 -10.40
CA GLY A 40 -0.56 1.65 -11.77
C GLY A 40 0.26 0.71 -12.67
N PRO A 41 0.02 0.74 -14.00
CA PRO A 41 0.66 -0.15 -14.96
C PRO A 41 2.17 0.11 -15.13
N ASP A 42 2.65 1.31 -14.81
CA ASP A 42 4.06 1.70 -14.95
C ASP A 42 4.93 1.23 -13.78
N GLN A 43 4.31 0.71 -12.70
CA GLN A 43 5.04 0.28 -11.51
C GLN A 43 5.90 -0.96 -11.81
N PRO A 44 7.24 -0.87 -11.69
CA PRO A 44 8.11 -2.02 -11.90
C PRO A 44 7.90 -3.11 -10.85
N ALA A 45 7.96 -4.37 -11.29
CA ALA A 45 7.77 -5.53 -10.43
C ALA A 45 8.75 -6.65 -10.76
N ILE A 46 9.13 -7.43 -9.74
CA ILE A 46 9.93 -8.66 -9.91
C ILE A 46 9.21 -9.86 -9.32
N ARG A 47 9.60 -11.06 -9.78
CA ARG A 47 9.09 -12.31 -9.26
C ARG A 47 9.95 -12.79 -8.10
N LEU A 48 9.36 -12.85 -6.90
CA LEU A 48 10.01 -13.40 -5.70
C LEU A 48 9.07 -14.33 -4.95
N ALA A 49 9.67 -15.26 -4.19
CA ALA A 49 8.96 -16.06 -3.20
C ALA A 49 8.73 -15.24 -1.93
N LEU A 50 7.63 -15.50 -1.21
CA LEU A 50 7.32 -14.80 0.05
C LEU A 50 8.47 -14.81 1.06
N PRO A 51 9.19 -15.94 1.28
CA PRO A 51 10.33 -15.96 2.19
C PRO A 51 11.45 -15.00 1.77
N ALA A 52 11.70 -14.87 0.47
CA ALA A 52 12.70 -13.95 -0.05
C ALA A 52 12.31 -12.48 0.20
N VAL A 53 11.03 -12.13 0.04
CA VAL A 53 10.53 -10.78 0.37
C VAL A 53 10.76 -10.46 1.84
N ARG A 54 10.44 -11.40 2.73
CA ARG A 54 10.67 -11.25 4.18
C ARG A 54 12.15 -11.08 4.51
N ALA A 55 13.01 -11.90 3.93
CA ALA A 55 14.46 -11.82 4.14
C ALA A 55 15.04 -10.46 3.71
N LEU A 56 14.52 -9.87 2.62
CA LEU A 56 14.94 -8.54 2.15
C LEU A 56 14.34 -7.40 2.98
N ALA A 57 13.17 -7.60 3.58
CA ALA A 57 12.44 -6.59 4.35
C ALA A 57 12.90 -6.50 5.81
N SER A 58 13.25 -7.64 6.43
CA SER A 58 13.68 -7.73 7.84
C SER A 58 14.83 -6.78 8.22
N PRO A 59 15.94 -6.65 7.45
CA PRO A 59 17.02 -5.71 7.80
C PRO A 59 16.59 -4.23 7.76
N LEU A 60 15.43 -3.91 7.17
CA LEU A 60 14.84 -2.56 7.14
C LEU A 60 13.87 -2.32 8.30
N GLY A 61 13.73 -3.29 9.22
CA GLY A 61 12.76 -3.29 10.32
C GLY A 61 11.32 -3.55 9.85
N VAL A 62 11.15 -4.24 8.73
CA VAL A 62 9.84 -4.52 8.12
C VAL A 62 9.53 -6.00 8.26
N GLU A 63 8.75 -6.33 9.29
CA GLU A 63 8.40 -7.72 9.63
C GLU A 63 7.09 -8.18 8.95
N LEU A 64 6.24 -7.23 8.55
CA LEU A 64 4.97 -7.52 7.89
C LEU A 64 5.10 -7.49 6.38
N VAL A 65 4.58 -8.54 5.73
CA VAL A 65 4.36 -8.56 4.28
C VAL A 65 2.85 -8.68 4.03
N SER A 66 2.26 -7.65 3.44
CA SER A 66 0.86 -7.65 3.01
C SER A 66 0.75 -8.29 1.63
N VAL A 67 -0.12 -9.30 1.50
CA VAL A 67 -0.38 -9.98 0.23
C VAL A 67 -1.71 -9.50 -0.33
N ASP A 68 -1.70 -9.03 -1.57
CA ASP A 68 -2.85 -8.41 -2.26
C ASP A 68 -3.60 -7.40 -1.39
N PRO A 69 -2.94 -6.34 -0.89
CA PRO A 69 -3.62 -5.32 -0.12
C PRO A 69 -4.75 -4.72 -0.94
N GLN A 70 -5.95 -4.73 -0.37
CA GLN A 70 -7.05 -3.95 -0.90
C GLN A 70 -6.74 -2.49 -0.61
N LEU A 71 -6.85 -1.61 -1.63
CA LEU A 71 -6.86 -0.16 -1.42
C LEU A 71 -8.17 0.23 -0.73
N THR A 72 -8.32 -0.12 0.54
CA THR A 72 -9.37 0.44 1.38
C THR A 72 -8.87 1.81 1.86
N ALA A 73 -8.85 2.80 0.96
CA ALA A 73 -9.04 4.16 1.42
C ALA A 73 -10.55 4.31 1.66
N PRO A 74 -11.03 4.48 2.91
CA PRO A 74 -12.36 5.04 3.07
C PRO A 74 -12.36 6.36 2.28
N PRO A 75 -13.40 6.65 1.47
CA PRO A 75 -13.51 7.96 0.86
C PRO A 75 -13.38 9.02 1.97
N VAL A 76 -12.55 10.02 1.76
CA VAL A 76 -12.46 11.16 2.67
C VAL A 76 -13.82 11.85 2.60
N SER A 77 -14.73 11.51 3.52
CA SER A 77 -15.94 12.28 3.74
C SER A 77 -15.52 13.62 4.33
N THR A 78 -15.24 14.59 3.47
CA THR A 78 -15.31 16.00 3.84
C THR A 78 -16.78 16.32 4.10
N THR A 79 -17.30 15.90 5.25
CA THR A 79 -18.57 16.42 5.76
C THR A 79 -18.24 17.81 6.31
N PRO A 80 -18.67 18.92 5.66
CA PRO A 80 -18.59 20.21 6.32
C PRO A 80 -19.41 20.13 7.61
N PRO A 81 -18.96 20.74 8.73
CA PRO A 81 -19.79 20.82 9.93
C PRO A 81 -21.07 21.55 9.56
N GLY A 82 -22.18 20.81 9.50
CA GLY A 82 -23.50 21.37 9.30
C GLY A 82 -23.80 22.28 10.48
N THR A 83 -23.78 23.59 10.25
CA THR A 83 -24.24 24.59 11.21
C THR A 83 -25.71 24.29 11.52
N PRO A 84 -26.10 24.08 12.79
CA PRO A 84 -27.49 23.76 13.13
C PRO A 84 -28.43 24.91 12.73
N LEU A 85 -29.52 24.57 12.03
CA LEU A 85 -30.62 25.48 11.70
C LEU A 85 -31.29 25.95 13.01
N PRO A 86 -31.46 27.26 13.25
CA PRO A 86 -32.19 27.74 14.41
C PRO A 86 -33.67 27.37 14.32
N ALA A 87 -34.21 26.79 15.39
CA ALA A 87 -35.62 26.45 15.51
C ALA A 87 -36.48 27.74 15.56
N LEU A 88 -37.53 27.82 14.75
CA LEU A 88 -38.54 28.89 14.84
C LEU A 88 -39.44 28.67 16.06
N PRO A 89 -39.67 29.68 16.91
CA PRO A 89 -40.71 29.64 17.94
C PRO A 89 -42.12 29.80 17.32
N SER A 90 -43.11 29.16 17.97
CA SER A 90 -44.55 29.12 17.62
C SER A 90 -45.27 30.46 17.78
#